data_AF-A0A7U9CNX9-F1
#
_entry.id   AF-A0A7U9CNX9-F1
#
_cell.length_a   1.000
_cell.length_b   1.000
_cell.length_c   1.000
_cell.angle_alpha   90.00
_cell.angle_beta   90.00
_cell.angle_gamma   90.00
#
_symmetry.space_group_name_H-M   'P 1'
#
loop_
_entity.id
_entity.type
_entity.pdbx_description
1 polymer ?
#
loop_
_entity_poly.entity_id
_entity_poly.type
_entity_poly.pdbx_seq_one_letter_code
_entity_poly.pdbx_strand_id
1 'polypeptide(L)' 'MISMSSFHAMLIPILSGMILLAIGFNFRDKNAGVFAMWIGMLMILATEVYKILAKLNE' A
#
# COMPACT_ATOMS: atom_id res chain seq x y z
N MET A 1 -14.35 -14.51 6.58
CA MET A 1 -12.96 -14.90 6.90
C MET A 1 -12.08 -14.65 5.69
N ILE A 2 -11.03 -13.83 5.80
CA ILE A 2 -10.02 -13.69 4.75
C ILE A 2 -9.30 -15.05 4.65
N SER A 3 -9.36 -15.71 3.50
CA SER A 3 -8.64 -16.96 3.32
C SER A 3 -7.13 -16.71 3.44
N MET A 4 -6.35 -17.70 3.89
CA MET A 4 -4.88 -17.58 3.91
C MET A 4 -4.31 -17.16 2.54
N SER A 5 -4.94 -17.58 1.45
CA SER A 5 -4.61 -17.14 0.08
C SER A 5 -4.80 -15.63 -0.10
N SER A 6 -5.93 -15.06 0.33
CA SER A 6 -6.19 -13.62 0.24
C SER A 6 -5.26 -12.80 1.15
N PHE A 7 -4.81 -13.35 2.29
CA PHE A 7 -3.82 -12.70 3.15
C PHE A 7 -2.45 -12.61 2.47
N HIS A 8 -1.98 -13.68 1.81
CA HIS A 8 -0.73 -13.66 1.05
C HIS A 8 -0.81 -12.75 -0.19
N ALA A 9 -1.99 -12.63 -0.81
CA ALA A 9 -2.20 -11.71 -1.93
C ALA A 9 -2.04 -10.23 -1.54
N MET A 10 -2.25 -9.87 -0.25
CA MET A 10 -2.00 -8.51 0.25
C MET A 10 -0.52 -8.16 0.37
N LEU A 11 0.37 -9.14 0.31
CA LEU A 11 1.82 -8.90 0.34
C LEU A 11 2.27 -8.10 -0.89
N ILE A 12 1.68 -8.37 -2.05
CA ILE A 12 2.01 -7.70 -3.32
C ILE A 12 1.79 -6.19 -3.23
N PRO A 13 0.59 -5.67 -2.93
CA PRO A 13 0.37 -4.22 -2.83
C PRO A 13 1.18 -3.56 -1.71
N ILE A 14 1.43 -4.24 -0.59
CA ILE A 14 2.29 -3.70 0.48
C ILE A 14 3.72 -3.52 -0.02
N LEU A 15 4.31 -4.55 -0.64
CA LEU A 15 5.67 -4.50 -1.19
C LEU A 15 5.78 -3.47 -2.31
N SER A 16 4.79 -3.39 -3.21
CA SER A 16 4.73 -2.35 -4.24
C SER A 16 4.69 -0.96 -3.62
N GLY A 17 3.88 -0.75 -2.57
CA GLY A 17 3.83 0.51 -1.83
C GLY A 17 5.17 0.87 -1.18
N MET A 18 5.85 -0.09 -0.56
CA MET A 18 7.18 0.11 0.04
C MET A 18 8.24 0.49 -1.01
N ILE A 19 8.23 -0.14 -2.18
CA ILE A 19 9.13 0.20 -3.29
C ILE A 19 8.84 1.62 -3.78
N LEU A 20 7.56 2.00 -3.93
CA LEU A 20 7.14 3.35 -4.30
C LEU A 20 7.60 4.41 -3.29
N LEU A 21 7.51 4.11 -1.99
CA LEU A 21 8.04 4.97 -0.93
C LEU A 21 9.56 5.13 -1.06
N ALA A 22 10.29 4.03 -1.29
CA ALA A 22 11.74 4.07 -1.49
C ALA A 22 12.11 4.91 -2.73
N ILE A 23 11.45 4.68 -3.87
CA ILE A 23 11.66 5.47 -5.09
C ILE A 23 11.35 6.95 -4.81
N GLY A 24 10.18 7.22 -4.23
CA GLY A 24 9.75 8.59 -3.92
C GLY A 24 10.70 9.32 -2.98
N PHE A 25 11.25 8.62 -1.98
CA PHE A 25 12.26 9.16 -1.07
C PHE A 25 13.58 9.48 -1.78
N ASN A 26 14.05 8.60 -2.68
CA ASN A 26 15.26 8.84 -3.47
C ASN A 26 15.13 10.05 -4.42
N PHE A 27 13.91 10.38 -4.87
CA PHE A 27 13.63 11.53 -5.74
C PHE A 27 12.89 12.67 -5.02
N ARG A 28 12.96 12.75 -3.69
CA ARG A 28 12.16 13.68 -2.86
C ARG A 28 12.34 15.16 -3.20
N ASP A 29 13.46 15.51 -3.82
CA ASP A 29 13.75 16.89 -4.24
C ASP A 29 12.89 17.34 -5.43
N LYS A 30 12.19 16.39 -6.07
CA LYS A 30 11.27 16.65 -7.18
C LYS A 30 9.84 16.40 -6.73
N ASN A 31 8.90 17.20 -7.22
CA ASN A 31 7.47 16.99 -6.98
C ASN A 31 7.01 15.57 -7.35
N ALA A 32 7.63 14.97 -8.38
CA ALA A 32 7.38 13.57 -8.76
C ALA A 32 7.75 12.56 -7.67
N GLY A 33 8.83 12.79 -6.90
CA GLY A 33 9.22 11.94 -5.79
C GLY A 33 8.25 12.05 -4.61
N VAL A 34 7.84 13.28 -4.27
CA VAL A 34 6.78 13.51 -3.28
C VAL A 34 5.47 12.83 -3.69
N PHE A 35 5.08 12.95 -4.96
CA PHE A 35 3.89 12.28 -5.51
C PHE A 35 4.00 10.74 -5.43
N ALA A 36 5.16 10.17 -5.76
CA ALA A 36 5.42 8.74 -5.60
C ALA A 36 5.31 8.28 -4.13
N MET A 37 5.76 9.09 -3.17
CA MET A 37 5.58 8.80 -1.74
C MET A 37 4.10 8.81 -1.34
N TRP A 38 3.30 9.76 -1.85
CA TRP A 38 1.86 9.78 -1.62
C TRP A 38 1.18 8.52 -2.16
N ILE A 39 1.52 8.09 -3.38
CA ILE A 39 0.96 6.85 -3.95
C ILE A 39 1.35 5.63 -3.11
N GLY A 40 2.63 5.52 -2.71
CA GLY A 40 3.10 4.41 -1.89
C GLY A 40 2.37 4.33 -0.54
N MET A 41 2.17 5.46 0.12
CA MET A 41 1.41 5.54 1.37
C MET A 41 -0.06 5.16 1.17
N LEU A 42 -0.73 5.71 0.16
CA LEU A 42 -2.15 5.42 -0.11
C LEU A 42 -2.37 3.96 -0.49
N MET A 43 -1.43 3.34 -1.21
CA MET A 43 -1.50 1.92 -1.56
C MET A 43 -1.46 1.03 -0.32
N ILE A 44 -0.55 1.30 0.63
CA ILE A 44 -0.48 0.56 1.90
C ILE A 44 -1.76 0.81 2.72
N LEU A 45 -2.21 2.06 2.82
CA LEU A 45 -3.43 2.40 3.56
C LEU A 45 -4.67 1.70 2.99
N ALA A 46 -4.78 1.59 1.66
CA ALA A 46 -5.88 0.89 1.01
C ALA A 46 -5.96 -0.59 1.44
N THR A 47 -4.83 -1.25 1.71
CA THR A 47 -4.84 -2.63 2.20
C THR A 47 -5.43 -2.75 3.59
N GLU A 48 -5.13 -1.80 4.49
CA GLU A 48 -5.68 -1.76 5.84
C GLU A 48 -7.17 -1.38 5.83
N VAL A 49 -7.56 -0.40 5.02
CA VAL A 49 -8.97 -0.03 4.84
C VAL A 49 -9.78 -1.23 4.32
N TYR A 50 -9.25 -1.96 3.34
CA TYR A 50 -9.91 -3.17 2.84
C TYR A 50 -10.08 -4.24 3.93
N LYS A 51 -9.06 -4.46 4.79
CA LYS A 51 -9.18 -5.41 5.91
C LYS A 51 -10.28 -5.00 6.89
N ILE A 52 -10.35 -3.71 7.23
CA ILE A 52 -11.39 -3.19 8.13
C ILE A 52 -12.77 -3.38 7.51
N LEU A 53 -12.94 -3.01 6.23
CA LEU A 53 -14.21 -3.16 5.51
C LEU A 53 -14.62 -4.63 5.41
N ALA A 54 -13.68 -5.52 5.09
CA ALA A 54 -13.93 -6.96 5.03
C ALA A 54 -14.35 -7.52 6.40
N LYS A 55 -13.78 -7.00 7.49
CA LYS A 55 -14.16 -7.39 8.85
C LYS A 55 -15.51 -6.84 9.30
N LEU A 56 -15.86 -5.62 8.87
CA LEU A 56 -17.15 -4.99 9.17
C LEU A 56 -18.32 -5.63 8.41
N ASN A 57 -18.04 -6.22 7.26
CA ASN A 57 -19.02 -6.93 6.43
C ASN A 57 -19.16 -8.43 6.81
N GLU A 58 -18.54 -8.85 7.93
CA GLU A 58 -18.84 -10.12 8.62
C GLU A 58 -19.91 -9.91 9.68
#